data_AF-A0A061DWT6-F1
#
_entry.id   AF-A0A061DWT6-F1
#
_cell.length_a   1.000
_cell.length_b   1.000
_cell.length_c   1.000
_cell.angle_alpha   90.00
_cell.angle_beta   90.00
_cell.angle_gamma   90.00
#
_symmetry.space_group_name_H-M   'P 1'
#
loop_
_entity.id
_entity.type
_entity.pdbx_description
1 polymer ?
#
loop_
_entity_poly.entity_id
_entity_poly.type
_entity_poly.pdbx_seq_one_letter_code
_entity_poly.pdbx_strand_id
1 'polypeptide(L)'
;MVGTAFRDWCRYFQYKEGAKEEDKEKNRADARNALLVVATLISAVTFQAGVNPPGGVWQETKDGHTAGTAICESESSAYYVFLTSNTLAFSAAVLVIMSLTHNFPFKFEVRVAAVSMIITYGSAIFAVTPDEETFRLALITAAAPLAMRCLIQLLVKLKNREPEPPCLIQAFSRPRNKSAEPPKDQTLQAQP
;
A
#
# COMPACT_ATOMS: atom_id res chain seq x y z
N MET A 1 29.17 -4.12 26.11
CA MET A 1 29.88 -3.72 24.88
C MET A 1 29.12 -4.03 23.57
N VAL A 2 28.08 -4.89 23.57
CA VAL A 2 27.29 -5.25 22.36
C VAL A 2 26.33 -4.13 21.89
N GLY A 3 25.85 -3.27 22.81
CA GLY A 3 24.85 -2.24 22.48
C GLY A 3 25.35 -1.04 21.67
N THR A 4 26.65 -0.76 21.64
CA THR A 4 27.24 0.32 20.80
C THR A 4 27.39 -0.15 19.36
N ALA A 5 27.95 -1.34 19.15
CA ALA A 5 28.15 -1.93 17.81
C ALA A 5 26.82 -2.11 17.06
N PHE A 6 25.78 -2.64 17.73
CA PHE A 6 24.46 -2.78 17.11
C PHE A 6 23.83 -1.43 16.75
N ARG A 7 23.96 -0.43 17.64
CA ARG A 7 23.42 0.91 17.42
C ARG A 7 24.15 1.67 16.31
N ASP A 8 25.46 1.48 16.19
CA ASP A 8 26.26 2.08 15.12
C ASP A 8 26.02 1.37 13.78
N TRP A 9 25.78 0.05 13.78
CA TRP A 9 25.32 -0.71 12.62
C TRP A 9 23.93 -0.28 12.14
N CYS A 10 22.97 -0.10 13.05
CA CYS A 10 21.66 0.47 12.70
C CYS A 10 21.78 1.89 12.14
N ARG A 11 22.67 2.73 12.68
CA ARG A 11 22.91 4.09 12.18
C ARG A 11 23.58 4.12 10.80
N TYR A 12 24.37 3.10 10.46
CA TYR A 12 24.94 2.94 9.11
C TYR A 12 23.85 2.73 8.04
N PHE A 13 22.77 2.02 8.38
CA PHE A 13 21.61 1.83 7.48
C PHE A 13 20.55 2.92 7.58
N GLN A 14 20.64 3.81 8.56
CA GLN A 14 19.72 4.93 8.67
C GLN A 14 19.97 5.93 7.53
N TYR A 15 18.90 6.22 6.80
CA TYR A 15 18.85 7.26 5.77
C TYR A 15 19.35 8.59 6.34
N LYS A 16 20.43 9.16 5.80
CA LYS A 16 20.96 10.45 6.25
C LYS A 16 20.09 11.60 5.74
N GLU A 17 19.40 12.27 6.65
CA GLU A 17 18.47 13.38 6.35
C GLU A 17 19.13 14.70 5.88
N GLY A 18 20.46 14.80 5.86
CA GLY A 18 21.20 16.05 5.61
C GLY A 18 21.67 16.34 4.18
N ALA A 19 21.16 15.65 3.16
CA ALA A 19 21.62 15.81 1.77
C ALA A 19 21.00 17.05 1.05
N LYS A 20 21.61 17.56 -0.02
CA LYS A 20 21.04 18.62 -0.88
C LYS A 20 19.73 18.14 -1.53
N GLU A 21 18.86 19.04 -2.01
CA GLU A 21 17.55 18.64 -2.57
C GLU A 21 17.65 17.66 -3.75
N GLU A 22 18.60 17.84 -4.67
CA GLU A 22 18.83 16.91 -5.78
C GLU A 22 19.25 15.51 -5.28
N ASP A 23 20.14 15.46 -4.30
CA ASP A 23 20.58 14.21 -3.67
C ASP A 23 19.44 13.56 -2.88
N LYS A 24 18.55 14.33 -2.26
CA LYS A 24 17.37 13.82 -1.54
C LYS A 24 16.39 13.13 -2.48
N GLU A 25 16.12 13.69 -3.66
CA GLU A 25 15.21 13.08 -4.62
C GLU A 25 15.80 11.79 -5.21
N LYS A 26 17.10 11.81 -5.55
CA LYS A 26 17.82 10.60 -5.97
C LYS A 26 17.79 9.51 -4.90
N ASN A 27 18.14 9.85 -3.65
CA ASN A 27 18.14 8.89 -2.55
C ASN A 27 16.74 8.32 -2.27
N ARG A 28 15.67 9.13 -2.42
CA ARG A 28 14.28 8.66 -2.31
C ARG A 28 13.93 7.68 -3.42
N ALA A 29 14.34 7.95 -4.66
CA ALA A 29 14.13 7.05 -5.78
C ALA A 29 14.87 5.71 -5.58
N ASP A 30 16.11 5.75 -5.10
CA ASP A 30 16.92 4.56 -4.81
C ASP A 30 16.31 3.74 -3.67
N ALA A 31 15.88 4.39 -2.58
CA ALA A 31 15.17 3.73 -1.49
C ALA A 31 13.85 3.10 -1.95
N ARG A 32 13.09 3.78 -2.82
CA ARG A 32 11.87 3.22 -3.43
C ARG A 32 12.17 1.97 -4.25
N ASN A 33 13.21 2.01 -5.08
CA ASN A 33 13.59 0.87 -5.90
C ASN A 33 14.02 -0.32 -5.04
N ALA A 34 14.85 -0.08 -4.01
CA ALA A 34 15.27 -1.12 -3.06
C ALA A 34 14.06 -1.72 -2.32
N LEU A 35 13.14 -0.89 -1.84
CA LEU A 35 11.92 -1.35 -1.16
C LEU A 35 11.00 -2.15 -2.09
N LEU A 36 10.88 -1.77 -3.37
CA LEU A 36 10.12 -2.56 -4.36
C LEU A 36 10.73 -3.95 -4.56
N VAL A 37 12.05 -4.05 -4.65
CA VAL A 37 12.76 -5.33 -4.76
C VAL A 37 12.51 -6.18 -3.51
N VAL A 38 12.73 -5.63 -2.32
CA VAL A 38 12.51 -6.34 -1.05
C VAL A 38 11.05 -6.78 -0.91
N ALA A 39 10.09 -5.91 -1.23
CA ALA A 39 8.67 -6.25 -1.16
C ALA A 39 8.28 -7.36 -2.16
N THR A 40 8.81 -7.31 -3.38
CA THR A 40 8.58 -8.37 -4.38
C THR A 40 9.16 -9.71 -3.93
N LEU A 41 10.35 -9.70 -3.33
CA LEU A 41 10.98 -10.90 -2.77
C LEU A 41 10.16 -11.49 -1.62
N ILE A 42 9.73 -10.66 -0.65
CA ILE A 42 8.87 -11.11 0.45
C ILE A 42 7.57 -11.69 -0.09
N SER A 43 6.95 -11.01 -1.06
CA SER A 43 5.71 -11.48 -1.69
C SER A 43 5.90 -12.83 -2.39
N ALA A 44 7.01 -13.03 -3.11
CA ALA A 44 7.31 -14.30 -3.76
C ALA A 44 7.54 -15.43 -2.75
N VAL A 45 8.34 -15.18 -1.70
CA VAL A 45 8.62 -16.17 -0.65
C VAL A 45 7.34 -16.58 0.08
N THR A 46 6.52 -15.61 0.47
CA THR A 46 5.26 -15.86 1.17
C THR A 46 4.22 -16.55 0.28
N PHE A 47 4.17 -16.22 -1.02
CA PHE A 47 3.33 -16.93 -1.98
C PHE A 47 3.74 -18.40 -2.08
N GLN A 48 5.04 -18.67 -2.25
CA GLN A 48 5.56 -20.05 -2.31
C GLN A 48 5.26 -20.84 -1.03
N ALA A 49 5.43 -20.22 0.14
CA ALA A 49 5.14 -20.84 1.42
C ALA A 49 3.64 -21.09 1.66
N GLY A 50 2.77 -20.25 1.08
CA GLY A 50 1.31 -20.41 1.18
C GLY A 50 0.77 -21.53 0.27
N VAL A 51 1.27 -21.61 -0.97
CA VAL A 51 0.82 -22.66 -1.92
C VAL A 51 1.45 -24.03 -1.65
N ASN A 52 2.62 -24.05 -1.00
CA ASN A 52 3.30 -25.26 -0.56
C ASN A 52 3.45 -25.22 0.96
N PRO A 53 2.42 -25.63 1.72
CA PRO A 53 2.48 -25.61 3.17
C PRO A 53 3.65 -26.47 3.68
N PRO A 54 4.26 -26.11 4.83
CA PRO A 54 5.23 -26.96 5.48
C PRO A 54 4.60 -28.33 5.75
N GLY A 55 5.38 -29.40 5.58
CA GLY A 55 4.86 -30.77 5.65
C GLY A 55 4.16 -31.26 4.39
N GLY A 56 3.82 -30.37 3.44
CA GLY A 56 3.18 -30.72 2.18
C GLY A 56 1.66 -30.93 2.30
N VAL A 57 1.09 -31.53 1.28
CA VAL A 57 -0.35 -31.84 1.19
C VAL A 57 -0.57 -33.34 1.08
N TRP A 58 -1.69 -33.82 1.63
CA TRP A 58 -2.11 -35.20 1.48
C TRP A 58 -2.29 -35.56 0.01
N GLN A 59 -1.72 -36.69 -0.42
CA GLN A 59 -1.79 -37.14 -1.83
C GLN A 59 -3.00 -38.05 -2.09
N GLU A 60 -3.51 -38.71 -1.06
CA GLU A 60 -4.63 -39.65 -1.15
C GLU A 60 -5.69 -39.31 -0.12
N THR A 61 -6.96 -39.53 -0.47
CA THR A 61 -8.09 -39.42 0.47
C THR A 61 -8.23 -40.72 1.25
N LYS A 62 -7.61 -40.80 2.43
CA LYS A 62 -7.63 -41.96 3.36
C LYS A 62 -7.53 -41.49 4.81
N ASP A 63 -7.96 -42.34 5.75
CA ASP A 63 -7.80 -42.15 7.19
C ASP A 63 -8.36 -40.84 7.77
N GLY A 64 -9.43 -40.30 7.17
CA GLY A 64 -10.06 -39.05 7.62
C GLY A 64 -9.46 -37.77 7.04
N HIS A 65 -8.49 -37.88 6.12
CA HIS A 65 -7.89 -36.75 5.40
C HIS A 65 -8.32 -36.72 3.93
N THR A 66 -8.40 -35.52 3.35
CA THR A 66 -8.74 -35.31 1.94
C THR A 66 -7.48 -34.95 1.14
N ALA A 67 -7.33 -35.51 -0.06
CA ALA A 67 -6.23 -35.15 -0.94
C ALA A 67 -6.23 -33.64 -1.25
N GLY A 68 -5.06 -33.01 -1.19
CA GLY A 68 -4.88 -31.57 -1.38
C GLY A 68 -4.89 -30.74 -0.10
N THR A 69 -5.34 -31.30 1.03
CA THR A 69 -5.33 -30.63 2.34
C THR A 69 -3.92 -30.63 2.96
N ALA A 70 -3.55 -29.57 3.69
CA ALA A 70 -2.26 -29.50 4.37
C ALA A 70 -2.08 -30.62 5.41
N ILE A 71 -0.92 -31.28 5.39
CA ILE A 71 -0.58 -32.30 6.40
C ILE A 71 -0.44 -31.67 7.79
N CYS A 72 0.07 -30.44 7.87
CA CYS A 72 0.22 -29.70 9.14
C CYS A 72 -1.11 -29.26 9.79
N GLU A 73 -2.26 -29.48 9.16
CA GLU A 73 -3.57 -29.19 9.78
C GLU A 73 -3.80 -30.01 11.07
N SER A 74 -3.18 -31.19 11.19
CA SER A 74 -3.32 -32.07 12.36
C SER A 74 -2.79 -31.43 13.66
N GLU A 75 -1.82 -30.53 13.57
CA GLU A 75 -1.25 -29.76 14.69
C GLU A 75 -1.72 -28.29 14.59
N SER A 76 -3.01 -28.09 14.83
CA SER A 76 -3.73 -26.85 14.56
C SER A 76 -2.98 -25.57 15.00
N SER A 77 -2.44 -25.50 16.23
CA SER A 77 -1.86 -24.26 16.78
C SER A 77 -0.68 -23.70 15.97
N ALA A 78 0.30 -24.55 15.62
CA ALA A 78 1.47 -24.11 14.88
C ALA A 78 1.11 -23.71 13.44
N TYR A 79 0.17 -24.44 12.83
CA TYR A 79 -0.36 -24.14 11.50
C TYR A 79 -1.08 -22.79 11.46
N TYR A 80 -1.91 -22.46 12.45
CA TYR A 80 -2.56 -21.15 12.56
C TYR A 80 -1.58 -19.99 12.65
N VAL A 81 -0.54 -20.12 13.49
CA VAL A 81 0.48 -19.08 13.65
C VAL A 81 1.25 -18.86 12.35
N PHE A 82 1.63 -19.96 11.69
CA PHE A 82 2.30 -19.92 10.39
C PHE A 82 1.42 -19.22 9.33
N LEU A 83 0.20 -19.68 9.15
CA LEU A 83 -0.71 -19.19 8.10
C LEU A 83 -1.06 -17.72 8.30
N THR A 84 -1.32 -17.31 9.54
CA THR A 84 -1.63 -15.91 9.90
C THR A 84 -0.43 -15.00 9.64
N SER A 85 0.76 -15.41 10.10
CA SER A 85 1.99 -14.62 9.93
C SER A 85 2.40 -14.50 8.46
N ASN A 86 2.29 -15.59 7.70
CA ASN A 86 2.61 -15.62 6.26
C ASN A 86 1.66 -14.71 5.46
N THR A 87 0.36 -14.80 5.76
CA THR A 87 -0.67 -13.99 5.09
C THR A 87 -0.52 -12.50 5.42
N LEU A 88 -0.16 -12.16 6.66
CA LEU A 88 0.13 -10.79 7.07
C LEU A 88 1.35 -10.23 6.33
N ALA A 89 2.43 -11.02 6.24
CA ALA A 89 3.65 -10.62 5.53
C ALA A 89 3.40 -10.42 4.03
N PHE A 90 2.67 -11.34 3.39
CA PHE A 90 2.26 -11.22 1.98
C PHE A 90 1.43 -9.94 1.75
N SER A 91 0.42 -9.71 2.60
CA SER A 91 -0.46 -8.54 2.48
C SER A 91 0.30 -7.22 2.68
N ALA A 92 1.21 -7.16 3.65
CA ALA A 92 2.08 -6.00 3.87
C ALA A 92 3.01 -5.73 2.68
N ALA A 93 3.58 -6.78 2.08
CA ALA A 93 4.43 -6.67 0.90
C ALA A 93 3.66 -6.13 -0.32
N VAL A 94 2.47 -6.68 -0.59
CA VAL A 94 1.61 -6.21 -1.69
C VAL A 94 1.20 -4.75 -1.48
N LEU A 95 0.92 -4.33 -0.24
CA LEU A 95 0.65 -2.93 0.08
C LEU A 95 1.82 -2.00 -0.23
N VAL A 96 3.04 -2.40 0.10
CA VAL A 96 4.25 -1.64 -0.25
C VAL A 96 4.36 -1.51 -1.77
N ILE A 97 4.19 -2.61 -2.52
CA ILE A 97 4.20 -2.59 -3.99
C ILE A 97 3.14 -1.62 -4.55
N MET A 98 1.92 -1.68 -4.04
CA MET A 98 0.81 -0.81 -4.45
C MET A 98 1.06 0.68 -4.15
N SER A 99 1.66 0.99 -3.00
CA SER A 99 1.97 2.37 -2.61
C SER A 99 3.16 2.93 -3.38
N LEU A 100 4.23 2.16 -3.58
CA LEU A 100 5.43 2.64 -4.28
C LEU A 100 5.20 2.77 -5.79
N THR A 101 4.31 1.96 -6.37
CA THR A 101 4.01 1.99 -7.81
C THR A 101 2.96 3.06 -8.18
N HIS A 102 2.42 3.82 -7.23
CA HIS A 102 1.33 4.78 -7.48
C HIS A 102 1.65 5.85 -8.55
N ASN A 103 2.92 6.25 -8.64
CA ASN A 103 3.38 7.31 -9.55
C ASN A 103 3.97 6.78 -10.88
N PHE A 104 3.99 5.47 -11.13
CA PHE A 104 4.54 4.91 -12.37
C PHE A 104 3.52 4.93 -13.53
N PRO A 105 3.98 5.07 -14.79
CA PRO A 105 3.09 5.03 -15.97
C PRO A 105 2.36 3.67 -16.09
N PHE A 106 3.01 2.56 -15.74
CA PHE A 106 2.45 1.20 -15.76
C PHE A 106 1.67 0.81 -14.49
N LYS A 107 1.18 1.78 -13.72
CA LYS A 107 0.50 1.53 -12.44
C LYS A 107 -0.72 0.62 -12.56
N PHE A 108 -1.46 0.69 -13.68
CA PHE A 108 -2.67 -0.11 -13.86
C PHE A 108 -2.34 -1.59 -13.96
N GLU A 109 -1.35 -1.93 -14.78
CA GLU A 109 -0.90 -3.31 -15.00
C GLU A 109 -0.39 -3.94 -13.72
N VAL A 110 0.48 -3.24 -12.98
CA VAL A 110 0.99 -3.72 -11.68
C VAL A 110 -0.14 -3.89 -10.66
N ARG A 111 -1.15 -3.01 -10.65
CA ARG A 111 -2.32 -3.15 -9.76
C ARG A 111 -3.18 -4.35 -10.13
N VAL A 112 -3.45 -4.56 -11.41
CA VAL A 112 -4.20 -5.72 -11.89
C VAL A 112 -3.46 -7.01 -11.55
N ALA A 113 -2.14 -7.05 -11.77
CA ALA A 113 -1.31 -8.18 -11.38
C ALA A 113 -1.34 -8.42 -9.86
N ALA A 114 -1.21 -7.38 -9.04
CA ALA A 114 -1.26 -7.49 -7.58
C ALA A 114 -2.62 -7.99 -7.07
N VAL A 115 -3.73 -7.50 -7.65
CA VAL A 115 -5.08 -7.96 -7.31
C VAL A 115 -5.26 -9.43 -7.71
N SER A 116 -4.85 -9.80 -8.92
CA SER A 116 -4.87 -11.19 -9.36
C SER A 116 -4.06 -12.09 -8.43
N MET A 117 -2.89 -11.64 -7.98
CA MET A 117 -2.03 -12.40 -7.08
C MET A 117 -2.66 -12.59 -5.69
N ILE A 118 -3.36 -11.58 -5.16
CA ILE A 118 -4.14 -11.71 -3.91
C ILE A 118 -5.24 -12.76 -4.07
N ILE A 119 -5.97 -12.73 -5.19
CA ILE A 119 -7.04 -13.69 -5.47
C ILE A 119 -6.47 -15.11 -5.54
N THR A 120 -5.41 -15.32 -6.33
CA THR A 120 -4.76 -16.64 -6.46
C THR A 120 -4.23 -17.15 -5.13
N TYR A 121 -3.62 -16.28 -4.30
CA TYR A 121 -3.16 -16.65 -2.97
C TYR A 121 -4.34 -17.07 -2.07
N GLY A 122 -5.43 -16.30 -2.04
CA GLY A 122 -6.64 -16.64 -1.29
C GLY A 122 -7.26 -17.98 -1.74
N SER A 123 -7.33 -18.23 -3.04
CA SER A 123 -7.80 -19.50 -3.58
C SER A 123 -6.89 -20.68 -3.23
N ALA A 124 -5.57 -20.48 -3.20
CA ALA A 124 -4.63 -21.52 -2.79
C ALA A 124 -4.77 -21.87 -1.31
N ILE A 125 -4.92 -20.87 -0.43
CA ILE A 125 -5.18 -21.11 0.99
C ILE A 125 -6.51 -21.86 1.17
N PHE A 126 -7.57 -21.47 0.44
CA PHE A 126 -8.85 -22.20 0.49
C PHE A 126 -8.73 -23.67 0.05
N ALA A 127 -7.97 -23.94 -1.00
CA ALA A 127 -7.79 -25.31 -1.50
C ALA A 127 -7.01 -26.19 -0.51
N VAL A 128 -6.08 -25.60 0.22
CA VAL A 128 -5.19 -26.29 1.17
C VAL A 128 -5.81 -26.39 2.57
N THR A 129 -6.74 -25.50 2.92
CA THR A 129 -7.43 -25.43 4.22
C THR A 129 -8.95 -25.51 4.05
N PRO A 130 -9.57 -26.69 4.20
CA PRO A 130 -11.02 -26.85 4.06
C PRO A 130 -11.80 -26.30 5.26
N ASP A 131 -11.15 -25.98 6.37
CA ASP A 131 -11.78 -25.40 7.56
C ASP A 131 -12.25 -23.94 7.33
N GLU A 132 -13.56 -23.71 7.44
CA GLU A 132 -14.18 -22.40 7.20
C GLU A 132 -13.71 -21.29 8.15
N GLU A 133 -13.43 -21.61 9.42
CA GLU A 133 -13.04 -20.61 10.42
C GLU A 133 -11.63 -20.08 10.12
N THR A 134 -10.73 -20.99 9.77
CA THR A 134 -9.35 -20.66 9.39
C THR A 134 -9.32 -19.81 8.12
N PHE A 135 -10.12 -20.18 7.12
CA PHE A 135 -10.26 -19.40 5.91
C PHE A 135 -10.80 -18.00 6.18
N ARG A 136 -11.86 -17.86 6.99
CA ARG A 136 -12.40 -16.56 7.39
C ARG A 136 -11.39 -15.71 8.14
N LEU A 137 -10.64 -16.29 9.08
CA LEU A 137 -9.60 -15.59 9.85
C LEU A 137 -8.44 -15.13 8.94
N ALA A 138 -8.01 -15.98 8.00
CA ALA A 138 -7.01 -15.62 7.01
C ALA A 138 -7.50 -14.50 6.09
N LEU A 139 -8.77 -14.54 5.66
CA LEU A 139 -9.40 -13.51 4.83
C LEU A 139 -9.48 -12.16 5.58
N ILE A 140 -9.90 -12.18 6.85
CA ILE A 140 -9.94 -11.00 7.71
C ILE A 140 -8.54 -10.43 7.91
N THR A 141 -7.56 -11.29 8.15
CA THR A 141 -6.15 -10.89 8.37
C THR A 141 -5.53 -10.33 7.10
N ALA A 142 -5.87 -10.85 5.92
CA ALA A 142 -5.45 -10.28 4.63
C ALA A 142 -6.12 -8.93 4.35
N ALA A 143 -7.41 -8.81 4.66
CA ALA A 143 -8.18 -7.59 4.45
C ALA A 143 -7.83 -6.49 5.45
N ALA A 144 -7.45 -6.82 6.69
CA ALA A 144 -7.18 -5.86 7.76
C ALA A 144 -6.09 -4.82 7.43
N PRO A 145 -4.88 -5.18 6.96
CA PRO A 145 -3.86 -4.20 6.60
C PRO A 145 -4.25 -3.41 5.33
N LEU A 146 -4.98 -4.03 4.39
CA LEU A 146 -5.52 -3.35 3.21
C LEU A 146 -6.55 -2.29 3.62
N ALA A 147 -7.51 -2.67 4.45
CA ALA A 147 -8.54 -1.81 5.01
C ALA A 147 -7.94 -0.72 5.90
N MET A 148 -6.95 -1.04 6.73
CA MET A 148 -6.25 -0.07 7.58
C MET A 148 -5.54 0.99 6.73
N ARG A 149 -4.79 0.60 5.69
CA ARG A 149 -4.17 1.60 4.79
C ARG A 149 -5.21 2.39 4.00
N CYS A 150 -6.27 1.75 3.52
CA CYS A 150 -7.36 2.44 2.83
C CYS A 150 -8.04 3.45 3.77
N LEU A 151 -8.25 3.07 5.03
CA LEU A 151 -8.79 3.92 6.08
C LEU A 151 -7.83 5.06 6.40
N ILE A 152 -6.52 4.84 6.55
CA ILE A 152 -5.55 5.91 6.77
C ILE A 152 -5.57 6.90 5.60
N GLN A 153 -5.54 6.43 4.36
CA GLN A 153 -5.61 7.29 3.17
C GLN A 153 -6.95 8.04 3.10
N LEU A 154 -8.06 7.39 3.45
CA LEU A 154 -9.38 8.00 3.50
C LEU A 154 -9.46 9.06 4.62
N LEU A 155 -8.95 8.77 5.82
CA LEU A 155 -8.90 9.68 6.95
C LEU A 155 -8.01 10.89 6.66
N VAL A 156 -6.86 10.69 6.03
CA VAL A 156 -5.99 11.79 5.56
C VAL A 156 -6.71 12.61 4.50
N LYS A 157 -7.38 11.97 3.54
CA LYS A 157 -8.15 12.66 2.50
C LYS A 157 -9.34 13.43 3.08
N LEU A 158 -10.04 12.88 4.07
CA LEU A 158 -11.15 13.55 4.78
C LEU A 158 -10.64 14.69 5.66
N LYS A 159 -9.50 14.51 6.34
CA LYS A 159 -8.85 15.57 7.13
C LYS A 159 -8.33 16.71 6.25
N ASN A 160 -7.88 16.40 5.03
CA ASN A 160 -7.37 17.37 4.06
C ASN A 160 -8.44 17.91 3.10
N ARG A 161 -9.70 17.45 3.21
CA ARG A 161 -10.84 18.12 2.58
C ARG A 161 -11.12 19.36 3.42
N GLU A 162 -10.49 20.48 3.09
CA GLU A 162 -11.15 21.75 3.38
C GLU A 162 -12.57 21.66 2.77
N PRO A 163 -13.64 21.94 3.54
CA PRO A 163 -14.95 22.05 2.97
C PRO A 163 -14.91 23.17 1.93
N GLU A 164 -15.05 22.82 0.64
CA GLU A 164 -15.34 23.80 -0.41
C GLU A 164 -16.44 24.73 0.14
N PRO A 165 -16.18 26.04 0.29
CA PRO A 165 -17.19 26.94 0.82
C PRO A 165 -18.40 26.87 -0.13
N PRO A 166 -19.64 26.78 0.39
CA PRO A 166 -20.83 26.78 -0.45
C PRO A 166 -20.75 27.93 -1.46
N CYS A 167 -21.03 27.66 -2.74
CA CYS A 167 -20.90 28.62 -3.85
C CYS A 167 -21.59 29.98 -3.60
N LEU A 168 -22.49 30.01 -2.62
CA LEU A 168 -23.24 31.19 -2.17
C LEU A 168 -22.35 32.27 -1.51
N ILE A 169 -21.16 31.92 -0.99
CA ILE A 169 -20.26 32.91 -0.36
C ILE A 169 -19.38 33.63 -1.40
N GLN A 170 -19.00 32.98 -2.50
CA GLN A 170 -18.24 33.63 -3.57
C GLN A 170 -19.03 34.72 -4.32
N ALA A 171 -20.37 34.64 -4.32
CA ALA A 171 -21.23 35.68 -4.90
C ALA A 171 -21.25 36.97 -4.07
N PHE A 172 -20.97 36.90 -2.77
CA PHE A 172 -21.01 38.06 -1.85
C PHE A 172 -19.66 38.73 -1.64
N SER A 173 -18.55 38.08 -1.98
CA SER A 173 -17.20 38.64 -1.80
C SER A 173 -16.74 39.55 -2.95
N ARG A 174 -17.53 39.73 -4.03
CA ARG A 174 -17.19 40.70 -5.08
C ARG A 174 -17.29 42.12 -4.51
N PRO A 175 -16.18 42.88 -4.41
CA PRO A 175 -16.24 44.25 -3.93
C PRO A 175 -17.05 45.08 -4.92
N ARG A 176 -18.18 45.63 -4.45
CA ARG A 176 -18.91 46.67 -5.18
C ARG A 176 -18.13 47.98 -5.03
N ASN A 177 -17.06 48.16 -5.82
CA ASN A 177 -16.31 49.41 -5.84
C ASN A 177 -16.38 50.10 -7.21
N LYS A 178 -17.27 51.09 -7.24
CA LYS A 178 -17.20 52.43 -7.84
C LYS A 178 -16.96 52.62 -9.35
N SER A 179 -18.01 53.23 -9.92
CA SER A 179 -18.00 54.37 -10.85
C SER A 179 -17.42 54.20 -12.25
N ALA A 180 -18.36 54.29 -13.19
CA ALA A 180 -18.16 54.97 -14.46
C ALA A 180 -17.42 56.30 -14.26
N GLU A 181 -16.29 56.47 -14.94
CA GLU A 181 -15.70 57.78 -15.25
C GLU A 181 -16.05 58.10 -16.71
N PRO A 182 -16.55 59.32 -17.03
CA PRO A 182 -16.90 59.68 -18.39
C PRO A 182 -15.64 59.92 -19.24
N PRO A 183 -15.73 59.81 -20.59
CA PRO A 183 -14.58 59.98 -21.47
C PRO A 183 -14.08 61.43 -21.45
N LYS A 184 -12.78 61.62 -21.25
CA LYS A 184 -12.11 62.92 -21.38
C LYS A 184 -11.76 63.20 -22.84
N ASP A 185 -12.10 64.41 -23.26
CA ASP A 185 -11.85 65.02 -24.56
C ASP A 185 -10.44 64.78 -25.12
N GLN A 186 -10.38 64.38 -26.39
CA GLN A 186 -9.23 64.57 -27.25
C GLN A 186 -9.43 65.86 -28.07
N THR A 187 -8.84 66.96 -27.63
CA THR A 187 -8.55 68.11 -28.51
C THR A 187 -7.05 68.25 -28.71
N LEU A 188 -6.62 67.64 -29.81
CA LEU A 188 -5.63 68.07 -30.79
C LEU A 188 -4.62 69.16 -30.36
N GLN A 189 -3.37 68.73 -30.20
CA GLN A 189 -2.19 69.61 -30.28
C GLN A 189 -2.03 70.12 -31.73
N ALA A 190 -2.02 71.44 -31.90
CA ALA A 190 -1.38 72.12 -33.02
C ALA A 190 -0.47 73.22 -32.45
N GLN A 191 0.81 73.14 -32.77
CA GLN A 191 1.82 74.19 -32.61
C GLN A 191 2.52 74.35 -33.99
N PRO A 192 3.28 75.44 -34.19
CA PRO A 192 2.86 76.83 -34.35
C PRO A 192 2.83 77.25 -35.83
#